data_AF-A0A7J6KRZ7-F1
#
_entry.id   AF-A0A7J6KRZ7-F1
#
_cell.length_a   1.000
_cell.length_b   1.000
_cell.length_c   1.000
_cell.angle_alpha   90.00
_cell.angle_beta   90.00
_cell.angle_gamma   90.00
#
_symmetry.space_group_name_H-M   'P 1'
#
loop_
_entity.id
_entity.type
_entity.pdbx_description
1 polymer ?
#
loop_
_entity_poly.entity_id
_entity_poly.type
_entity_poly.pdbx_seq_one_letter_code
_entity_poly.pdbx_strand_id
1 'polypeptide(L)'
;MSYRKVYKKVKSSSQTTRHLFLSPCGNTNGITDIEGLRRFLNDPRGLTDCLIENNFTFVSFETAEDSVRCRDSLPSGIYGKKMFNFALSPRLLINLSLSTGQGSGNLRAEFVTKRGDRGSSTSESVSTTTDELPPGLTVIPDFITEEEEKRLLAVVDEGEWDETIRRRVQHFGHAFNYASLRAEDADLKGEAIMPAYTEELVRRIRANSVDEARDFEPDQLTINEYTPGVGIAFHVDTHSAFEGPIVILSIAGGIVLEFRKSEGEKEERALPLWLPRRSLAVMGGESRFGWVHGIAGRKTDRVGPDGKLVGRHRRISLTFRQ
;
A
#
# COMPACT_ATOMS: atom_id res chain seq x y z
N MET A 1 9.90 22.09 -18.15
CA MET A 1 10.13 22.01 -16.68
C MET A 1 11.60 21.64 -16.45
N SER A 2 12.31 22.22 -15.48
CA SER A 2 13.72 21.86 -15.25
C SER A 2 13.82 20.46 -14.64
N TYR A 3 14.42 19.50 -15.35
CA TYR A 3 14.57 18.11 -14.90
C TYR A 3 15.28 17.97 -13.54
N ARG A 4 16.13 18.94 -13.14
CA ARG A 4 16.74 19.01 -11.81
C ARG A 4 15.71 19.15 -10.68
N LYS A 5 14.49 19.63 -10.99
CA LYS A 5 13.35 19.68 -10.06
C LYS A 5 12.60 18.35 -9.97
N VAL A 6 12.82 17.43 -10.90
CA VAL A 6 12.07 16.16 -11.02
C VAL A 6 12.92 14.95 -10.68
N TYR A 7 14.22 14.94 -10.97
CA TYR A 7 15.13 13.84 -10.62
C TYR A 7 16.40 14.37 -9.93
N LYS A 8 16.99 13.57 -9.04
CA LYS A 8 18.26 13.83 -8.35
C LYS A 8 19.15 12.58 -8.45
N LYS A 9 20.47 12.76 -8.39
CA LYS A 9 21.39 11.62 -8.29
C LYS A 9 21.18 10.87 -6.96
N VAL A 10 21.41 9.57 -6.98
CA VAL A 10 21.48 8.76 -5.75
C VAL A 10 22.60 9.24 -4.84
N LYS A 11 22.44 9.06 -3.53
CA LYS A 11 23.43 9.53 -2.53
C LYS A 11 24.61 8.57 -2.40
N SER A 12 24.39 7.28 -2.65
CA SER A 12 25.41 6.23 -2.65
C SER A 12 25.53 5.61 -4.04
N SER A 13 26.75 5.29 -4.46
CA SER A 13 27.02 4.58 -5.72
C SER A 13 26.50 3.13 -5.74
N SER A 14 26.29 2.53 -4.56
CA SER A 14 25.70 1.19 -4.40
C SER A 14 24.18 1.19 -4.38
N GLN A 15 23.53 2.35 -4.31
CA GLN A 15 22.08 2.46 -4.22
C GLN A 15 21.44 2.19 -5.59
N THR A 16 20.69 1.11 -5.69
CA THR A 16 19.82 0.83 -6.84
C THR A 16 18.47 1.52 -6.66
N THR A 17 17.84 1.93 -7.77
CA THR A 17 16.51 2.53 -7.77
C THR A 17 15.76 2.10 -9.01
N ARG A 18 14.43 2.14 -8.99
CA ARG A 18 13.60 1.91 -10.18
C ARG A 18 13.75 2.99 -11.28
N HIS A 19 14.64 3.97 -11.11
CA HIS A 19 14.81 5.05 -12.08
C HIS A 19 16.24 5.10 -12.60
N LEU A 20 16.38 5.14 -13.92
CA LEU A 20 17.65 5.31 -14.62
C LEU A 20 17.72 6.67 -15.30
N PHE A 21 18.91 7.24 -15.29
CA PHE A 21 19.32 8.30 -16.20
C PHE A 21 20.18 7.68 -17.30
N LEU A 22 19.76 7.86 -18.55
CA LEU A 22 20.45 7.38 -19.73
C LEU A 22 21.03 8.55 -20.52
N SER A 23 22.33 8.52 -20.82
CA SER A 23 22.96 9.54 -21.67
C SER A 23 24.21 9.00 -22.37
N PRO A 24 24.41 9.25 -23.69
CA PRO A 24 23.57 10.05 -24.59
C PRO A 24 22.37 9.25 -25.13
N CYS A 25 21.14 9.62 -24.74
CA CYS A 25 19.91 8.89 -25.10
C CYS A 25 18.74 9.87 -25.08
N GLY A 26 18.19 10.31 -26.22
CA GLY A 26 17.16 11.36 -26.23
C GLY A 26 16.80 11.83 -27.64
N ASN A 27 16.04 12.91 -27.77
CA ASN A 27 15.49 13.37 -29.06
C ASN A 27 16.57 13.54 -30.14
N THR A 28 17.73 14.13 -29.80
CA THR A 28 18.83 14.36 -30.76
C THR A 28 19.59 13.08 -31.13
N ASN A 29 19.27 11.96 -30.49
CA ASN A 29 19.80 10.63 -30.78
C ASN A 29 18.72 9.68 -31.31
N GLY A 30 17.53 10.20 -31.67
CA GLY A 30 16.44 9.45 -32.31
C GLY A 30 15.49 8.71 -31.36
N ILE A 31 15.58 8.95 -30.04
CA ILE A 31 14.60 8.48 -29.06
C ILE A 31 13.63 9.63 -28.81
N THR A 32 12.42 9.56 -29.35
CA THR A 32 11.42 10.64 -29.29
C THR A 32 10.19 10.30 -28.46
N ASP A 33 9.96 9.02 -28.21
CA ASP A 33 8.83 8.51 -27.45
C ASP A 33 9.20 7.21 -26.70
N ILE A 34 8.28 6.74 -25.86
CA ILE A 34 8.47 5.54 -25.04
C ILE A 34 8.61 4.27 -25.90
N GLU A 35 8.03 4.24 -27.09
CA GLU A 35 8.09 3.08 -27.98
C GLU A 35 9.45 2.98 -28.68
N GLY A 36 10.00 4.11 -29.12
CA GLY A 36 11.39 4.21 -29.57
C GLY A 36 12.38 3.85 -28.46
N LEU A 37 12.08 4.22 -27.21
CA LEU A 37 12.86 3.80 -26.05
C LEU A 37 12.76 2.29 -25.80
N ARG A 38 11.56 1.68 -25.91
CA ARG A 38 11.39 0.22 -25.78
C ARG A 38 12.22 -0.56 -26.78
N ARG A 39 12.33 -0.07 -28.02
CA ARG A 39 13.15 -0.69 -29.06
C ARG A 39 14.65 -0.50 -28.84
N PHE A 40 15.02 0.56 -28.13
CA PHE A 40 16.41 0.86 -27.79
C PHE A 40 16.93 0.04 -26.60
N LEU A 41 16.08 -0.23 -25.61
CA LEU A 41 16.45 -1.02 -24.43
C LEU A 41 16.42 -2.51 -24.78
N ASN A 42 17.48 -3.25 -24.40
CA ASN A 42 17.57 -4.70 -24.62
C ASN A 42 16.51 -5.49 -23.82
N ASP A 43 16.21 -5.05 -22.60
CA ASP A 43 15.17 -5.64 -21.75
C ASP A 43 14.26 -4.56 -21.15
N PRO A 44 13.21 -4.13 -21.88
CA PRO A 44 12.29 -3.08 -21.43
C PRO A 44 11.15 -3.59 -20.53
N ARG A 45 11.22 -4.82 -20.02
CA ARG A 45 10.18 -5.36 -19.13
C ARG A 45 10.10 -4.50 -17.86
N GLY A 46 8.87 -4.21 -17.44
CA GLY A 46 8.60 -3.31 -16.32
C GLY A 46 8.82 -1.82 -16.62
N LEU A 47 9.10 -1.40 -17.87
CA LEU A 47 9.16 0.02 -18.21
C LEU A 47 7.77 0.68 -18.04
N THR A 48 7.66 1.70 -17.19
CA THR A 48 6.39 2.37 -16.85
C THR A 48 6.28 3.80 -17.37
N ASP A 49 7.38 4.54 -17.37
CA ASP A 49 7.38 5.96 -17.70
C ASP A 49 8.75 6.41 -18.21
N CYS A 50 8.77 7.44 -19.05
CA CYS A 50 10.00 8.07 -19.50
C CYS A 50 9.84 9.58 -19.66
N LEU A 51 10.88 10.32 -19.27
CA LEU A 51 11.04 11.73 -19.59
C LEU A 51 12.21 11.87 -20.56
N ILE A 52 11.88 12.07 -21.83
CA ILE A 52 12.83 12.17 -22.93
C ILE A 52 13.19 13.64 -23.13
N GLU A 53 14.47 13.95 -23.05
CA GLU A 53 15.04 15.28 -23.32
C GLU A 53 15.97 15.18 -24.53
N ASN A 54 16.59 16.30 -24.92
CA ASN A 54 17.39 16.34 -26.15
C ASN A 54 18.53 15.29 -26.19
N ASN A 55 19.35 15.19 -25.14
CA ASN A 55 20.53 14.31 -25.15
C ASN A 55 20.54 13.27 -24.01
N PHE A 56 19.47 13.20 -23.22
CA PHE A 56 19.35 12.25 -22.13
C PHE A 56 17.89 11.90 -21.89
N THR A 57 17.68 10.76 -21.26
CA THR A 57 16.34 10.25 -20.95
C THR A 57 16.33 9.76 -19.52
N PHE A 58 15.31 10.14 -18.78
CA PHE A 58 15.00 9.50 -17.51
C PHE A 58 13.99 8.40 -17.75
N VAL A 59 14.26 7.22 -17.20
CA VAL A 59 13.46 6.01 -17.42
C VAL A 59 13.01 5.50 -16.07
N SER A 60 11.75 5.11 -15.95
CA SER A 60 11.18 4.54 -14.73
C SER A 60 10.69 3.14 -14.99
N PHE A 61 11.04 2.23 -14.10
CA PHE A 61 10.59 0.84 -14.10
C PHE A 61 9.58 0.60 -12.97
N GLU A 62 8.87 -0.52 -13.04
CA GLU A 62 7.98 -1.02 -11.98
C GLU A 62 8.79 -1.25 -10.71
N THR A 63 9.92 -1.97 -10.81
CA THR A 63 10.77 -2.26 -9.66
C THR A 63 12.23 -1.83 -9.84
N ALA A 64 13.02 -1.91 -8.76
CA ALA A 64 14.46 -1.68 -8.82
C ALA A 64 15.21 -2.87 -9.47
N GLU A 65 14.66 -4.08 -9.37
CA GLU A 65 15.18 -5.27 -10.03
C GLU A 65 15.04 -5.15 -11.55
N ASP A 66 13.92 -4.59 -12.04
CA ASP A 66 13.71 -4.32 -13.45
C ASP A 66 14.71 -3.31 -14.01
N SER A 67 14.98 -2.24 -13.26
CA SER A 67 15.96 -1.24 -13.68
C SER A 67 17.39 -1.77 -13.61
N VAL A 68 17.74 -2.59 -12.62
CA VAL A 68 19.05 -3.28 -12.53
C VAL A 68 19.21 -4.21 -13.72
N ARG A 69 18.23 -5.07 -13.97
CA ARG A 69 18.24 -6.01 -15.10
C ARG A 69 18.37 -5.28 -16.43
N CYS A 70 17.56 -4.24 -16.65
CA CYS A 70 17.66 -3.44 -17.85
C CYS A 70 19.04 -2.81 -17.98
N ARG A 71 19.57 -2.17 -16.93
CA ARG A 71 20.91 -1.54 -16.93
C ARG A 71 22.01 -2.54 -17.26
N ASP A 72 21.98 -3.71 -16.64
CA ASP A 72 23.02 -4.73 -16.78
C ASP A 72 22.95 -5.42 -18.15
N SER A 73 21.79 -5.38 -18.80
CA SER A 73 21.60 -5.85 -20.18
C SER A 73 22.02 -4.85 -21.26
N LEU A 74 22.32 -3.59 -20.91
CA LEU A 74 22.66 -2.56 -21.90
C LEU A 74 24.02 -2.88 -22.56
N PRO A 75 24.14 -2.76 -23.90
CA PRO A 75 25.40 -3.04 -24.57
C PRO A 75 26.47 -2.01 -24.18
N SER A 76 27.67 -2.49 -23.87
CA SER A 76 28.87 -1.66 -23.81
C SER A 76 29.25 -1.19 -25.23
N GLY A 77 29.17 0.12 -25.50
CA GLY A 77 29.45 0.69 -26.82
C GLY A 77 29.39 2.22 -26.85
N ILE A 78 29.85 2.83 -27.95
CA ILE A 78 29.85 4.28 -28.18
C ILE A 78 28.54 4.69 -28.86
N TYR A 79 27.79 5.62 -28.26
CA TYR A 79 26.49 6.09 -28.76
C TYR A 79 26.62 7.55 -29.23
N GLY A 80 26.10 7.86 -30.43
CA GLY A 80 26.24 9.18 -31.07
C GLY A 80 25.12 9.53 -32.06
N LYS A 81 25.05 10.82 -32.43
CA LYS A 81 23.95 11.59 -33.09
C LYS A 81 23.29 11.06 -34.38
N LYS A 82 23.57 9.84 -34.85
CA LYS A 82 22.93 9.25 -36.04
C LYS A 82 22.68 7.74 -35.89
N MET A 83 21.97 7.34 -34.83
CA MET A 83 21.73 5.91 -34.59
C MET A 83 20.46 5.35 -35.23
N PHE A 84 19.57 6.21 -35.77
CA PHE A 84 18.35 5.75 -36.43
C PHE A 84 18.39 6.00 -37.94
N ASN A 85 19.17 5.16 -38.63
CA ASN A 85 18.84 4.73 -39.98
C ASN A 85 18.58 3.21 -39.93
N PHE A 86 17.58 2.78 -39.16
CA PHE A 86 17.05 1.42 -39.27
C PHE A 86 15.80 1.45 -40.15
N ALA A 87 16.03 1.75 -41.43
CA ALA A 87 15.20 1.26 -42.51
C ALA A 87 15.95 0.07 -43.14
N LEU A 88 15.31 -1.10 -43.09
CA LEU A 88 15.53 -2.30 -43.91
C LEU A 88 16.61 -3.34 -43.51
N SER A 89 16.08 -4.51 -43.12
CA SER A 89 16.60 -5.88 -43.31
C SER A 89 17.74 -6.44 -42.41
N PRO A 90 17.70 -7.75 -42.07
CA PRO A 90 18.51 -8.37 -41.00
C PRO A 90 19.95 -8.77 -41.41
N ARG A 91 20.51 -8.19 -42.48
CA ARG A 91 21.83 -8.58 -42.98
C ARG A 91 22.62 -7.40 -43.53
N LEU A 92 23.33 -6.66 -42.67
CA LEU A 92 24.66 -6.13 -42.98
C LEU A 92 25.31 -5.47 -41.73
N LEU A 93 26.31 -6.14 -41.17
CA LEU A 93 27.35 -5.53 -40.35
C LEU A 93 28.45 -5.04 -41.30
N ILE A 94 28.52 -3.74 -41.62
CA ILE A 94 29.74 -3.15 -42.22
C ILE A 94 29.99 -1.74 -41.69
N ASN A 95 31.24 -1.55 -41.27
CA ASN A 95 31.93 -0.33 -40.87
C ASN A 95 31.43 0.96 -41.53
N LEU A 96 31.07 1.95 -40.70
CA LEU A 96 30.97 3.35 -41.08
C LEU A 96 31.74 4.18 -40.07
N SER A 97 32.99 4.50 -40.42
CA SER A 97 33.76 5.60 -39.83
C SER A 97 33.07 6.92 -40.19
N LEU A 98 32.53 7.63 -39.20
CA LEU A 98 31.98 8.98 -39.43
C LEU A 98 32.46 9.96 -38.36
N SER A 99 33.40 10.78 -38.80
CA SER A 99 33.66 12.19 -38.48
C SER A 99 33.39 12.68 -37.07
N THR A 100 34.47 13.14 -36.44
CA THR A 100 34.56 13.96 -35.23
C THR A 100 33.57 15.13 -35.22
N GLY A 101 32.38 14.88 -34.70
CA GLY A 101 31.50 15.90 -34.14
C GLY A 101 31.50 15.75 -32.63
N GLN A 102 31.76 16.83 -31.89
CA GLN A 102 31.73 16.85 -30.43
C GLN A 102 30.43 16.21 -29.92
N GLY A 103 30.54 15.03 -29.28
CA GLY A 103 29.42 14.38 -28.61
C GLY A 103 29.29 12.85 -28.75
N SER A 104 30.32 12.09 -29.12
CA SER A 104 30.29 10.62 -29.02
C SER A 104 30.80 10.16 -27.65
N GLY A 105 30.00 9.37 -26.92
CA GLY A 105 30.40 8.82 -25.63
C GLY A 105 29.71 7.50 -25.33
N ASN A 106 30.26 6.71 -24.42
CA ASN A 106 29.62 5.48 -23.97
C ASN A 106 28.26 5.80 -23.32
N LEU A 107 27.26 4.96 -23.58
CA LEU A 107 25.97 5.06 -22.91
C LEU A 107 26.18 4.88 -21.42
N ARG A 108 25.89 5.93 -20.65
CA ARG A 108 25.86 5.90 -19.21
C ARG A 108 24.45 5.65 -18.75
N ALA A 109 24.29 4.64 -17.91
CA ALA A 109 23.08 4.34 -17.19
C ALA A 109 23.34 4.48 -15.69
N GLU A 110 22.89 5.59 -15.10
CA GLU A 110 23.08 5.89 -13.69
C GLU A 110 21.75 5.76 -12.95
N PHE A 111 21.74 5.14 -11.77
CA PHE A 111 20.57 5.20 -10.91
C PHE A 111 20.32 6.63 -10.44
N VAL A 112 19.06 7.03 -10.48
CA VAL A 112 18.61 8.33 -9.99
C VAL A 112 17.37 8.18 -9.13
N THR A 113 17.00 9.23 -8.44
CA THR A 113 15.82 9.25 -7.59
C THR A 113 14.90 10.35 -8.10
N LYS A 114 13.61 10.07 -8.30
CA LYS A 114 12.64 11.12 -8.64
C LYS A 114 12.41 12.00 -7.40
N ARG A 115 12.43 13.32 -7.50
CA ARG A 115 12.14 14.21 -6.37
C ARG A 115 10.67 14.03 -5.98
N GLY A 116 10.43 13.64 -4.74
CA GLY A 116 9.13 13.16 -4.26
C GLY A 116 9.10 11.64 -4.07
N ASP A 117 10.00 10.94 -4.76
CA ASP A 117 10.35 9.54 -4.55
C ASP A 117 11.48 9.54 -3.52
N ARG A 118 11.19 9.31 -2.24
CA ARG A 118 12.25 9.22 -1.24
C ARG A 118 12.91 7.85 -1.40
N GLY A 119 13.97 7.82 -2.22
CA GLY A 119 14.86 6.68 -2.36
C GLY A 119 15.32 6.17 -0.98
N SER A 120 14.92 4.94 -0.70
CA SER A 120 15.42 3.98 0.28
C SER A 120 16.42 4.54 1.30
N SER A 121 15.89 5.04 2.41
CA SER A 121 16.20 4.42 3.70
C SER A 121 14.97 3.57 3.99
N THR A 122 15.11 2.24 3.86
CA THR A 122 14.15 1.19 4.26
C THR A 122 12.81 1.72 4.76
N SER A 123 11.93 2.01 3.81
CA SER A 123 10.64 2.65 4.03
C SER A 123 9.65 1.87 3.19
N GLU A 124 9.18 0.77 3.77
CA GLU A 124 8.21 -0.20 3.26
C GLU A 124 7.18 0.44 2.33
N SER A 125 7.12 -0.12 1.14
CA SER A 125 5.94 -0.21 0.30
C SER A 125 4.84 -0.91 1.09
N VAL A 126 3.64 -0.33 1.10
CA VAL A 126 2.45 -1.06 1.52
C VAL A 126 2.01 -1.93 0.36
N SER A 127 2.66 -3.07 0.25
CA SER A 127 2.09 -4.23 -0.42
C SER A 127 0.85 -4.64 0.38
N THR A 128 -0.11 -5.30 -0.29
CA THR A 128 -1.19 -6.06 0.37
C THR A 128 -0.65 -7.19 1.27
N THR A 129 0.66 -7.36 1.29
CA THR A 129 1.48 -8.10 2.26
C THR A 129 2.70 -7.22 2.59
N THR A 130 2.70 -6.45 3.69
CA THR A 130 3.98 -5.96 4.19
C THR A 130 4.83 -7.18 4.56
N ASP A 131 6.09 -7.22 4.14
CA ASP A 131 7.04 -8.26 4.60
C ASP A 131 7.29 -8.18 6.12
N GLU A 132 6.69 -7.18 6.79
CA GLU A 132 6.58 -7.04 8.24
C GLU A 132 5.14 -6.63 8.58
N LEU A 133 4.19 -7.58 8.62
CA LEU A 133 2.95 -7.36 9.38
C LEU A 133 3.28 -7.54 10.87
N PRO A 134 2.60 -6.83 11.80
CA PRO A 134 2.65 -7.16 13.21
C PRO A 134 2.46 -8.67 13.41
N PRO A 135 3.36 -9.38 14.13
CA PRO A 135 3.24 -10.82 14.32
C PRO A 135 1.87 -11.20 14.92
N GLY A 136 1.21 -12.21 14.35
CA GLY A 136 -0.16 -12.61 14.74
C GLY A 136 -1.28 -11.83 14.06
N LEU A 137 -0.97 -10.92 13.11
CA LEU A 137 -1.97 -10.28 12.26
C LEU A 137 -2.19 -11.09 10.97
N THR A 138 -3.44 -11.45 10.72
CA THR A 138 -3.86 -12.09 9.46
C THR A 138 -4.89 -11.24 8.75
N VAL A 139 -4.77 -11.08 7.42
CA VAL A 139 -5.76 -10.40 6.58
C VAL A 139 -6.29 -11.35 5.51
N ILE A 140 -7.62 -11.49 5.45
CA ILE A 140 -8.33 -12.29 4.46
C ILE A 140 -9.08 -11.34 3.53
N PRO A 141 -8.63 -11.15 2.28
CA PRO A 141 -9.36 -10.36 1.29
C PRO A 141 -10.64 -11.09 0.85
N ASP A 142 -11.63 -10.33 0.37
CA ASP A 142 -12.89 -10.86 -0.18
C ASP A 142 -13.57 -11.93 0.71
N PHE A 143 -13.50 -11.73 2.03
CA PHE A 143 -14.07 -12.62 3.06
C PHE A 143 -15.61 -12.72 2.97
N ILE A 144 -16.24 -11.63 2.53
CA ILE A 144 -17.66 -11.62 2.14
C ILE A 144 -17.81 -11.26 0.67
N THR A 145 -18.90 -11.73 0.07
CA THR A 145 -19.32 -11.39 -1.28
C THR A 145 -19.89 -9.97 -1.35
N GLU A 146 -20.07 -9.42 -2.55
CA GLU A 146 -20.70 -8.10 -2.73
C GLU A 146 -22.17 -8.09 -2.31
N GLU A 147 -22.88 -9.19 -2.53
CA GLU A 147 -24.28 -9.37 -2.13
C GLU A 147 -24.43 -9.44 -0.60
N GLU A 148 -23.50 -10.12 0.07
CA GLU A 148 -23.44 -10.14 1.54
C GLU A 148 -23.13 -8.77 2.10
N GLU A 149 -22.14 -8.07 1.53
CA GLU A 149 -21.82 -6.69 1.91
C GLU A 149 -23.04 -5.78 1.78
N LYS A 150 -23.80 -5.89 0.68
CA LYS A 150 -25.00 -5.09 0.44
C LYS A 150 -26.10 -5.37 1.49
N ARG A 151 -26.34 -6.64 1.81
CA ARG A 151 -27.33 -7.02 2.84
C ARG A 151 -26.91 -6.54 4.22
N LEU A 152 -25.64 -6.73 4.58
CA LEU A 152 -25.10 -6.30 5.86
C LEU A 152 -25.17 -4.78 6.01
N LEU A 153 -24.79 -4.04 4.96
CA LEU A 153 -24.83 -2.58 4.97
C LEU A 153 -26.26 -2.05 5.18
N ALA A 154 -27.26 -2.66 4.56
CA ALA A 154 -28.66 -2.27 4.75
C ALA A 154 -29.09 -2.40 6.22
N VAL A 155 -28.77 -3.53 6.86
CA VAL A 155 -29.11 -3.78 8.27
C VAL A 155 -28.35 -2.82 9.21
N VAL A 156 -27.06 -2.56 8.94
CA VAL A 156 -26.26 -1.61 9.73
C VAL A 156 -26.80 -0.19 9.63
N ASP A 157 -27.23 0.24 8.44
CA ASP A 157 -27.73 1.58 8.19
C ASP A 157 -29.06 1.87 8.88
N GLU A 158 -29.85 0.83 9.18
CA GLU A 158 -31.09 0.90 9.95
C GLU A 158 -30.86 0.98 11.47
N GLY A 159 -29.65 0.69 11.95
CA GLY A 159 -29.30 0.71 13.37
C GLY A 159 -29.19 2.13 13.97
N GLU A 160 -29.37 2.22 15.28
CA GLU A 160 -29.22 3.48 16.02
C GLU A 160 -27.74 3.86 16.16
N TRP A 161 -27.37 5.07 15.73
CA TRP A 161 -26.01 5.57 15.78
C TRP A 161 -25.79 6.48 16.99
N ASP A 162 -24.75 6.20 17.76
CA ASP A 162 -24.17 7.14 18.71
C ASP A 162 -23.24 8.10 17.96
N GLU A 163 -23.54 9.40 18.04
CA GLU A 163 -22.81 10.48 17.39
C GLU A 163 -22.06 11.37 18.40
N THR A 164 -21.92 10.94 19.66
CA THR A 164 -21.25 11.70 20.74
C THR A 164 -19.76 11.90 20.51
N ILE A 165 -19.14 11.03 19.71
CA ILE A 165 -17.74 11.15 19.29
C ILE A 165 -17.65 11.46 17.80
N ARG A 166 -16.46 11.90 17.33
CA ARG A 166 -16.26 12.38 15.95
C ARG A 166 -16.62 11.37 14.85
N ARG A 167 -16.59 10.08 15.16
CA ARG A 167 -17.04 8.99 14.29
C ARG A 167 -18.34 8.43 14.86
N ARG A 168 -19.27 8.01 14.02
CA ARG A 168 -20.49 7.38 14.51
C ARG A 168 -20.22 5.93 14.91
N VAL A 169 -20.83 5.47 15.99
CA VAL A 169 -20.64 4.11 16.49
C VAL A 169 -21.97 3.43 16.82
N GLN A 170 -21.99 2.11 16.73
CA GLN A 170 -23.04 1.26 17.30
C GLN A 170 -22.38 0.20 18.17
N HIS A 171 -22.97 -0.11 19.31
CA HIS A 171 -22.48 -1.10 20.25
C HIS A 171 -23.51 -2.21 20.45
N PHE A 172 -23.06 -3.45 20.42
CA PHE A 172 -23.87 -4.63 20.73
C PHE A 172 -23.12 -5.54 21.68
N GLY A 173 -23.87 -6.35 22.43
CA GLY A 173 -23.34 -7.11 23.55
C GLY A 173 -22.96 -6.20 24.72
N HIS A 174 -21.72 -6.31 25.20
CA HIS A 174 -21.21 -5.40 26.23
C HIS A 174 -20.92 -4.00 25.64
N ALA A 175 -21.53 -2.95 26.18
CA ALA A 175 -21.29 -1.59 25.71
C ALA A 175 -19.91 -1.09 26.17
N PHE A 176 -19.15 -0.47 25.26
CA PHE A 176 -17.85 0.12 25.63
C PHE A 176 -18.07 1.53 26.17
N ASN A 177 -17.78 1.74 27.45
CA ASN A 177 -17.85 3.05 28.07
C ASN A 177 -16.58 3.86 27.75
N TYR A 178 -16.73 4.86 26.89
CA TYR A 178 -15.63 5.74 26.46
C TYR A 178 -15.08 6.65 27.56
N ALA A 179 -15.83 6.91 28.64
CA ALA A 179 -15.36 7.71 29.77
C ALA A 179 -14.44 6.91 30.71
N SER A 180 -14.71 5.61 30.88
CA SER A 180 -13.90 4.72 31.72
C SER A 180 -12.90 3.87 30.93
N LEU A 181 -12.97 3.87 29.59
CA LEU A 181 -12.19 3.01 28.68
C LEU A 181 -12.33 1.51 29.00
N ARG A 182 -13.50 1.13 29.54
CA ARG A 182 -13.83 -0.25 29.90
C ARG A 182 -15.02 -0.71 29.07
N ALA A 183 -15.02 -1.98 28.69
CA ALA A 183 -16.28 -2.66 28.46
C ALA A 183 -16.96 -2.72 29.83
N GLU A 184 -18.02 -1.96 30.00
CA GLU A 184 -18.84 -2.07 31.19
C GLU A 184 -19.96 -3.03 30.84
N ASP A 185 -20.24 -3.95 31.77
CA ASP A 185 -21.55 -4.56 31.83
C ASP A 185 -22.54 -3.40 31.92
N ALA A 186 -23.15 -3.07 30.78
CA ALA A 186 -24.14 -2.02 30.70
C ALA A 186 -25.32 -2.46 31.56
N ASP A 187 -25.26 -2.14 32.85
CA ASP A 187 -26.33 -2.25 33.83
C ASP A 187 -27.21 -3.48 33.56
N LEU A 188 -26.68 -4.69 33.80
CA LEU A 188 -27.28 -5.99 33.43
C LEU A 188 -28.79 -6.08 33.77
N LYS A 189 -29.61 -5.60 32.85
CA LYS A 189 -31.04 -5.87 32.72
C LYS A 189 -31.36 -6.59 31.41
N GLY A 190 -30.34 -7.05 30.69
CA GLY A 190 -30.46 -7.88 29.51
C GLY A 190 -29.17 -8.62 29.23
N GLU A 191 -29.28 -9.82 28.71
CA GLU A 191 -28.15 -10.60 28.20
C GLU A 191 -27.42 -9.78 27.12
N ALA A 192 -26.09 -9.91 27.04
CA ALA A 192 -25.28 -9.33 25.98
C ALA A 192 -25.65 -9.99 24.63
N ILE A 193 -26.66 -9.45 23.95
CA ILE A 193 -27.20 -10.05 22.73
C ILE A 193 -26.41 -9.53 21.53
N MET A 194 -25.69 -10.45 20.88
CA MET A 194 -25.10 -10.22 19.57
C MET A 194 -26.21 -10.23 18.48
N PRO A 195 -26.16 -9.36 17.47
CA PRO A 195 -27.21 -9.33 16.45
C PRO A 195 -27.22 -10.60 15.61
N ALA A 196 -28.40 -11.17 15.34
CA ALA A 196 -28.55 -12.44 14.60
C ALA A 196 -27.86 -12.45 13.22
N TYR A 197 -27.77 -11.30 12.54
CA TYR A 197 -27.07 -11.18 11.25
C TYR A 197 -25.56 -11.45 11.34
N THR A 198 -25.00 -11.51 12.56
CA THR A 198 -23.58 -11.79 12.81
C THR A 198 -23.27 -13.28 12.94
N GLU A 199 -24.27 -14.13 13.19
CA GLU A 199 -24.07 -15.57 13.44
C GLU A 199 -23.30 -16.27 12.31
N GLU A 200 -23.71 -16.04 11.06
CA GLU A 200 -23.05 -16.63 9.89
C GLU A 200 -21.65 -16.06 9.68
N LEU A 201 -21.41 -14.79 10.02
CA LEU A 201 -20.08 -14.19 9.96
C LEU A 201 -19.15 -14.87 10.98
N VAL A 202 -19.60 -15.03 12.22
CA VAL A 202 -18.85 -15.70 13.29
C VAL A 202 -18.55 -17.15 12.92
N ARG A 203 -19.56 -17.89 12.43
CA ARG A 203 -19.38 -19.27 11.94
C ARG A 203 -18.31 -19.34 10.84
N ARG A 204 -18.32 -18.39 9.89
CA ARG A 204 -17.33 -18.31 8.83
C ARG A 204 -15.95 -17.93 9.34
N ILE A 205 -15.84 -17.00 10.31
CA ILE A 205 -14.57 -16.59 10.92
C ILE A 205 -13.88 -17.83 11.51
N ARG A 206 -14.60 -18.61 12.32
CA ARG A 206 -14.08 -19.85 12.94
C ARG A 206 -13.64 -20.90 11.92
N ALA A 207 -14.36 -21.01 10.80
CA ALA A 207 -14.09 -22.00 9.75
C ALA A 207 -12.84 -21.67 8.89
N ASN A 208 -12.42 -20.41 8.80
CA ASN A 208 -11.35 -19.98 7.87
C ASN A 208 -9.91 -20.23 8.36
N SER A 209 -9.71 -21.11 9.34
CA SER A 209 -8.39 -21.68 9.72
C SER A 209 -7.32 -20.70 10.21
N VAL A 210 -7.70 -19.50 10.66
CA VAL A 210 -6.80 -18.68 11.49
C VAL A 210 -6.78 -19.32 12.87
N ASP A 211 -5.63 -19.89 13.28
CA ASP A 211 -5.52 -20.69 14.51
C ASP A 211 -6.05 -19.92 15.73
N GLU A 212 -5.80 -18.61 15.77
CA GLU A 212 -6.24 -17.71 16.84
C GLU A 212 -7.76 -17.52 16.92
N ALA A 213 -8.49 -17.80 15.84
CA ALA A 213 -9.94 -17.55 15.74
C ALA A 213 -10.81 -18.81 15.71
N ARG A 214 -10.24 -20.02 15.86
CA ARG A 214 -11.00 -21.29 15.79
C ARG A 214 -12.09 -21.41 16.85
N ASP A 215 -11.77 -20.99 18.07
CA ASP A 215 -12.67 -21.02 19.22
C ASP A 215 -13.24 -19.64 19.55
N PHE A 216 -13.20 -18.72 18.58
CA PHE A 216 -13.65 -17.34 18.77
C PHE A 216 -15.17 -17.27 18.88
N GLU A 217 -15.65 -16.85 20.06
CA GLU A 217 -17.07 -16.66 20.38
C GLU A 217 -17.26 -15.22 20.87
N PRO A 218 -17.38 -14.25 19.96
CA PRO A 218 -17.48 -12.85 20.35
C PRO A 218 -18.81 -12.56 21.03
N ASP A 219 -18.74 -11.92 22.18
CA ASP A 219 -19.88 -11.39 22.94
C ASP A 219 -19.97 -9.85 22.85
N GLN A 220 -19.06 -9.22 22.08
CA GLN A 220 -18.99 -7.78 21.90
C GLN A 220 -18.81 -7.44 20.42
N LEU A 221 -19.65 -6.53 19.90
CA LEU A 221 -19.47 -5.92 18.58
C LEU A 221 -19.50 -4.39 18.67
N THR A 222 -18.47 -3.74 18.12
CA THR A 222 -18.50 -2.30 17.87
C THR A 222 -18.49 -2.04 16.37
N ILE A 223 -19.53 -1.36 15.87
CA ILE A 223 -19.59 -0.87 14.49
C ILE A 223 -19.10 0.57 14.47
N ASN A 224 -18.15 0.88 13.59
CA ASN A 224 -17.60 2.23 13.45
C ASN A 224 -17.79 2.74 12.02
N GLU A 225 -18.32 3.95 11.86
CA GLU A 225 -18.41 4.63 10.57
C GLU A 225 -17.33 5.71 10.41
N TYR A 226 -16.60 5.64 9.29
CA TYR A 226 -15.60 6.62 8.90
C TYR A 226 -15.99 7.24 7.56
N THR A 227 -16.28 8.54 7.57
CA THR A 227 -16.39 9.35 6.37
C THR A 227 -15.03 9.97 6.01
N PRO A 228 -14.82 10.44 4.76
CA PRO A 228 -13.52 10.98 4.35
C PRO A 228 -13.03 12.13 5.23
N GLY A 229 -11.86 11.94 5.86
CA GLY A 229 -11.28 12.89 6.81
C GLY A 229 -11.50 12.55 8.29
N VAL A 230 -12.38 11.59 8.60
CA VAL A 230 -12.53 11.02 9.94
C VAL A 230 -11.51 9.90 10.14
N GLY A 231 -10.99 9.79 11.37
CA GLY A 231 -10.00 8.80 11.76
C GLY A 231 -10.16 8.43 13.24
N ILE A 232 -9.21 7.67 13.76
CA ILE A 232 -9.10 7.30 15.18
C ILE A 232 -7.64 7.39 15.59
N ALA A 233 -7.38 7.95 16.78
CA ALA A 233 -6.03 8.04 17.32
C ALA A 233 -5.42 6.65 17.55
N PHE A 234 -4.09 6.58 17.63
CA PHE A 234 -3.41 5.35 18.00
C PHE A 234 -3.84 4.91 19.40
N HIS A 235 -4.30 3.68 19.51
CA HIS A 235 -4.73 3.06 20.76
C HIS A 235 -4.47 1.56 20.71
N VAL A 236 -4.51 0.94 21.88
CA VAL A 236 -4.60 -0.51 22.05
C VAL A 236 -5.97 -0.79 22.63
N ASP A 237 -6.62 -1.85 22.17
CA ASP A 237 -7.88 -2.29 22.77
C ASP A 237 -7.61 -2.74 24.20
N THR A 238 -8.45 -2.29 25.15
CA THR A 238 -8.21 -2.48 26.58
C THR A 238 -7.95 -3.96 26.93
N HIS A 239 -6.71 -4.27 27.34
CA HIS A 239 -6.29 -5.66 27.57
C HIS A 239 -7.12 -6.39 28.62
N SER A 240 -7.55 -5.67 29.66
CA SER A 240 -8.36 -6.23 30.74
C SER A 240 -9.85 -6.40 30.39
N ALA A 241 -10.28 -5.92 29.23
CA ALA A 241 -11.68 -5.91 28.84
C ALA A 241 -12.03 -7.03 27.85
N PHE A 242 -11.02 -7.68 27.26
CA PHE A 242 -11.23 -8.63 26.16
C PHE A 242 -10.28 -9.84 26.28
N GLU A 243 -10.72 -11.00 25.82
CA GLU A 243 -9.95 -12.23 25.64
C GLU A 243 -9.81 -12.57 24.14
N GLY A 244 -8.95 -13.53 23.80
CA GLY A 244 -8.84 -14.02 22.42
C GLY A 244 -8.34 -13.01 21.36
N PRO A 245 -8.66 -13.19 20.06
CA PRO A 245 -8.31 -12.26 19.01
C PRO A 245 -9.27 -11.07 18.91
N ILE A 246 -8.84 -9.98 18.27
CA ILE A 246 -9.74 -8.91 17.80
C ILE A 246 -9.96 -9.09 16.31
N VAL A 247 -11.22 -9.11 15.88
CA VAL A 247 -11.57 -9.36 14.48
C VAL A 247 -12.26 -8.14 13.87
N ILE A 248 -11.76 -7.63 12.74
CA ILE A 248 -12.26 -6.42 12.08
C ILE A 248 -12.70 -6.77 10.65
N LEU A 249 -14.00 -6.73 10.40
CA LEU A 249 -14.56 -6.80 9.05
C LEU A 249 -14.72 -5.39 8.49
N SER A 250 -14.09 -5.10 7.34
CA SER A 250 -14.21 -3.80 6.65
C SER A 250 -15.21 -3.89 5.51
N ILE A 251 -16.19 -2.98 5.45
CA ILE A 251 -17.21 -2.91 4.39
C ILE A 251 -17.39 -1.48 3.86
N ALA A 252 -18.07 -1.35 2.72
CA ALA A 252 -18.42 -0.12 2.00
C ALA A 252 -17.23 0.67 1.41
N GLY A 253 -16.07 0.65 2.06
CA GLY A 253 -14.87 1.34 1.62
C GLY A 253 -13.61 0.76 2.25
N GLY A 254 -12.49 0.89 1.53
CA GLY A 254 -11.18 0.53 2.07
C GLY A 254 -10.54 1.67 2.86
N ILE A 255 -9.57 1.33 3.71
CA ILE A 255 -8.79 2.31 4.47
C ILE A 255 -7.39 1.80 4.78
N VAL A 256 -6.45 2.72 4.98
CA VAL A 256 -5.18 2.38 5.63
C VAL A 256 -5.33 2.43 7.15
N LEU A 257 -5.15 1.28 7.80
CA LEU A 257 -4.96 1.13 9.24
C LEU A 257 -3.45 1.18 9.52
N GLU A 258 -3.02 2.01 10.44
CA GLU A 258 -1.60 2.17 10.76
C GLU A 258 -1.30 1.50 12.11
N PHE A 259 -0.21 0.74 12.20
CA PHE A 259 0.28 0.10 13.42
C PHE A 259 1.61 0.73 13.88
N ARG A 260 1.84 0.81 15.19
CA ARG A 260 3.13 1.17 15.81
C ARG A 260 3.36 0.30 17.04
N LYS A 261 4.60 -0.02 17.39
CA LYS A 261 4.86 -0.73 18.65
C LYS A 261 4.44 0.12 19.85
N SER A 262 3.93 -0.54 20.88
CA SER A 262 3.45 0.11 22.10
C SER A 262 4.57 0.59 23.03
N GLU A 263 5.75 -0.04 22.97
CA GLU A 263 6.93 0.28 23.78
C GLU A 263 8.18 0.46 22.90
N GLY A 264 8.94 1.54 23.12
CA GLY A 264 10.23 1.79 22.46
C GLY A 264 10.18 2.91 21.42
N GLU A 265 10.90 3.98 21.70
CA GLU A 265 11.30 5.08 20.80
C GLU A 265 10.18 5.85 20.08
N LYS A 266 10.06 7.14 20.43
CA LYS A 266 9.09 8.12 19.87
C LYS A 266 9.18 8.34 18.34
N GLU A 267 10.02 7.58 17.64
CA GLU A 267 10.35 7.72 16.22
C GLU A 267 10.14 6.45 15.39
N GLU A 268 9.62 5.34 15.96
CA GLU A 268 9.31 4.16 15.13
C GLU A 268 8.23 4.48 14.08
N ARG A 269 8.56 4.13 12.83
CA ARG A 269 7.73 4.38 11.65
C ARG A 269 6.46 3.56 11.76
N ALA A 270 5.31 4.19 11.49
CA ALA A 270 4.05 3.47 11.44
C ALA A 270 4.04 2.47 10.28
N LEU A 271 3.68 1.23 10.56
CA LEU A 271 3.42 0.17 9.58
C LEU A 271 2.02 0.37 9.01
N PRO A 272 1.87 0.83 7.76
CA PRO A 272 0.56 1.05 7.18
C PRO A 272 0.05 -0.24 6.54
N LEU A 273 -1.18 -0.62 6.87
CA LEU A 273 -1.88 -1.77 6.32
C LEU A 273 -3.09 -1.32 5.53
N TRP A 274 -3.15 -1.67 4.26
CA TRP A 274 -4.36 -1.47 3.46
C TRP A 274 -5.41 -2.54 3.77
N LEU A 275 -6.57 -2.12 4.28
CA LEU A 275 -7.75 -2.94 4.46
C LEU A 275 -8.76 -2.60 3.36
N PRO A 276 -8.88 -3.41 2.29
CA PRO A 276 -9.90 -3.18 1.26
C PRO A 276 -11.32 -3.41 1.81
N ARG A 277 -12.34 -2.98 1.05
CA ARG A 277 -13.71 -3.40 1.35
C ARG A 277 -13.82 -4.93 1.27
N ARG A 278 -14.72 -5.50 2.05
CA ARG A 278 -14.99 -6.95 2.20
C ARG A 278 -13.84 -7.78 2.76
N SER A 279 -12.80 -7.16 3.33
CA SER A 279 -11.71 -7.91 3.97
C SER A 279 -11.93 -8.09 5.47
N LEU A 280 -11.47 -9.22 5.99
CA LEU A 280 -11.36 -9.51 7.41
C LEU A 280 -9.90 -9.31 7.86
N ALA A 281 -9.69 -8.62 8.98
CA ALA A 281 -8.42 -8.61 9.69
C ALA A 281 -8.59 -9.31 11.05
N VAL A 282 -7.67 -10.21 11.40
CA VAL A 282 -7.65 -10.94 12.67
C VAL A 282 -6.36 -10.58 13.39
N MET A 283 -6.48 -9.92 14.53
CA MET A 283 -5.38 -9.51 15.39
C MET A 283 -5.28 -10.47 16.58
N GLY A 284 -4.32 -11.40 16.52
CA GLY A 284 -3.97 -12.29 17.61
C GLY A 284 -2.56 -12.01 18.15
N GLY A 285 -2.26 -12.55 19.34
CA GLY A 285 -0.92 -12.49 19.93
C GLY A 285 -0.32 -11.07 19.97
N GLU A 286 0.91 -10.93 19.48
CA GLU A 286 1.64 -9.65 19.54
C GLU A 286 0.89 -8.51 18.85
N SER A 287 0.28 -8.73 17.68
CA SER A 287 -0.47 -7.70 16.94
C SER A 287 -1.60 -7.07 17.74
N ARG A 288 -2.18 -7.82 18.70
CA ARG A 288 -3.20 -7.34 19.62
C ARG A 288 -2.60 -6.61 20.82
N PHE A 289 -1.56 -7.17 21.43
CA PHE A 289 -1.08 -6.71 22.74
C PHE A 289 0.08 -5.70 22.67
N GLY A 290 1.01 -5.90 21.74
CA GLY A 290 2.26 -5.14 21.62
C GLY A 290 2.24 -4.02 20.58
N TRP A 291 1.10 -3.80 19.92
CA TRP A 291 0.96 -2.79 18.88
C TRP A 291 -0.24 -1.87 19.14
N VAL A 292 -0.01 -0.56 19.03
CA VAL A 292 -1.08 0.44 18.91
C VAL A 292 -1.51 0.54 17.45
N HIS A 293 -2.80 0.71 17.21
CA HIS A 293 -3.36 0.86 15.87
C HIS A 293 -4.22 2.12 15.77
N GLY A 294 -4.26 2.73 14.58
CA GLY A 294 -4.97 3.98 14.36
C GLY A 294 -5.29 4.24 12.88
N ILE A 295 -6.23 5.15 12.65
CA ILE A 295 -6.60 5.58 11.29
C ILE A 295 -6.36 7.08 11.22
N ALA A 296 -5.40 7.51 10.40
CA ALA A 296 -5.11 8.93 10.21
C ALA A 296 -6.35 9.67 9.66
N GLY A 297 -6.65 10.87 10.19
CA GLY A 297 -7.75 11.71 9.71
C GLY A 297 -7.43 12.38 8.37
N ARG A 298 -7.53 11.64 7.26
CA ARG A 298 -7.23 12.12 5.90
C ARG A 298 -8.30 11.70 4.89
N LYS A 299 -8.32 12.35 3.72
CA LYS A 299 -9.29 12.09 2.65
C LYS A 299 -8.78 11.13 1.57
N THR A 300 -7.49 10.80 1.58
CA THR A 300 -6.84 9.96 0.59
C THR A 300 -5.77 9.10 1.25
N ASP A 301 -5.60 7.87 0.76
CA ASP A 301 -4.56 6.93 1.16
C ASP A 301 -3.58 6.68 0.01
N ARG A 302 -2.34 6.32 0.35
CA ARG A 302 -1.38 5.76 -0.62
C ARG A 302 -1.43 4.25 -0.49
N VAL A 303 -1.82 3.57 -1.56
CA VAL A 303 -2.08 2.12 -1.56
C VAL A 303 -1.29 1.47 -2.68
N GLY A 304 -0.79 0.26 -2.43
CA GLY A 304 -0.06 -0.52 -3.40
C GLY A 304 1.42 -0.15 -3.50
N PRO A 305 2.20 -0.96 -4.22
CA PRO A 305 3.65 -0.82 -4.32
C PRO A 305 4.08 0.49 -5.01
N ASP A 306 3.23 1.06 -5.87
CA ASP A 306 3.44 2.34 -6.54
C ASP A 306 2.99 3.55 -5.70
N GLY A 307 2.38 3.31 -4.53
CA GLY A 307 1.86 4.34 -3.65
C GLY A 307 0.74 5.16 -4.29
N LYS A 308 -0.09 4.52 -5.13
CA LYS A 308 -1.22 5.13 -5.81
C LYS A 308 -2.12 5.85 -4.80
N LEU A 309 -2.47 7.09 -5.13
CA LEU A 309 -3.39 7.85 -4.31
C LEU A 309 -4.82 7.37 -4.54
N VAL A 310 -5.45 6.83 -3.50
CA VAL A 310 -6.83 6.33 -3.49
C VAL A 310 -7.67 7.27 -2.63
N GLY A 311 -8.78 7.76 -3.16
CA GLY A 311 -9.75 8.55 -2.38
C GLY A 311 -10.44 7.67 -1.35
N ARG A 312 -10.58 8.18 -0.11
CA ARG A 312 -11.41 7.51 0.88
C ARG A 312 -12.88 7.71 0.52
N HIS A 313 -13.66 6.66 0.76
CA HIS A 313 -15.11 6.68 0.73
C HIS A 313 -15.65 6.45 2.14
N ARG A 314 -16.97 6.39 2.28
CA ARG A 314 -17.59 5.88 3.50
C ARG A 314 -17.08 4.46 3.75
N ARG A 315 -16.46 4.24 4.91
CA ARG A 315 -16.07 2.92 5.40
C ARG A 315 -16.85 2.62 6.67
N ILE A 316 -17.33 1.38 6.77
CA ILE A 316 -17.82 0.84 8.02
C ILE A 316 -16.90 -0.30 8.43
N SER A 317 -16.58 -0.39 9.73
CA SER A 317 -15.98 -1.60 10.29
C SER A 317 -16.83 -2.21 11.38
N LEU A 318 -16.99 -3.52 11.32
CA LEU A 318 -17.54 -4.35 12.38
C LEU A 318 -16.36 -4.96 13.13
N THR A 319 -16.16 -4.54 14.37
CA THR A 319 -15.09 -5.04 15.25
C THR A 319 -15.67 -5.96 16.31
N PHE A 320 -15.36 -7.25 16.20
CA PHE A 320 -15.77 -8.30 17.12
C PHE A 320 -14.71 -8.55 18.18
N ARG A 321 -15.15 -8.77 19.42
CA ARG A 321 -14.32 -9.10 20.58
C ARG A 321 -15.06 -10.09 21.48
N GLN A 322 -14.28 -10.75 22.31
CA GLN A 322 -14.68 -11.64 23.40
C GLN A 322 -13.99 -11.11 24.67
#